data_AF-A0A7V9NNF2-F1
#
_entry.id   AF-A0A7V9NNF2-F1
#
_cell.length_a   1.000
_cell.length_b   1.000
_cell.length_c   1.000
_cell.angle_alpha   90.00
_cell.angle_beta   90.00
_cell.angle_gamma   90.00
#
_symmetry.space_group_name_H-M   'P 1'
#
loop_
_entity.id
_entity.type
_entity.pdbx_description
1 polymer ?
#
loop_
_entity_poly.entity_id
_entity_poly.type
_entity_poly.pdbx_seq_one_letter_code
_entity_poly.pdbx_strand_id
1 'polypeptide(L)'
;MKVESIWDKPKSHGEILKKIWKHLDLGTLEREHPFHTPVFGTVASGCTPNLRIVVLRRFWRRNPRGLAFHTHLGAPKIKEIEA
;
A
#
# COMPACT_ATOMS: atom_id res chain seq x y z
N MET A 1 -19.12 17.67 -15.58
CA MET A 1 -18.60 17.68 -14.19
C MET A 1 -17.13 18.05 -14.24
N LYS A 2 -16.70 19.12 -13.55
CA LYS A 2 -15.27 19.40 -13.38
C LYS A 2 -14.71 18.39 -12.38
N VAL A 3 -13.74 17.60 -12.81
CA VAL A 3 -12.94 16.80 -11.88
C VAL A 3 -11.91 17.74 -11.30
N GLU A 4 -12.08 18.13 -10.03
CA GLU A 4 -11.07 18.93 -9.33
C GLU A 4 -9.74 18.16 -9.33
N SER A 5 -8.71 18.76 -9.92
CA SER A 5 -7.37 18.21 -9.92
C SER A 5 -6.78 18.36 -8.51
N ILE A 6 -6.01 17.36 -8.08
CA ILE A 6 -5.32 17.42 -6.78
C ILE A 6 -4.28 18.55 -6.71
N TRP A 7 -3.93 19.16 -7.85
CA TRP A 7 -3.01 20.30 -7.98
C TRP A 7 -3.73 21.66 -7.87
N ASP A 8 -5.06 21.67 -7.92
CA ASP A 8 -5.86 22.91 -8.00
C ASP A 8 -5.96 23.61 -6.63
N LYS A 9 -5.72 22.89 -5.54
CA LYS A 9 -5.60 23.41 -4.18
C LYS A 9 -4.50 22.64 -3.44
N PRO A 10 -3.47 23.30 -2.89
CA PRO A 10 -2.51 22.63 -2.03
C PRO A 10 -3.24 22.03 -0.83
N LYS A 11 -3.35 20.71 -0.81
CA LYS A 11 -3.88 19.94 0.32
C LYS A 11 -2.81 19.87 1.39
N SER A 12 -3.19 20.06 2.65
CA SER A 12 -2.25 19.80 3.74
C SER A 12 -1.85 18.32 3.77
N HIS A 13 -0.64 18.02 4.23
CA HIS A 13 -0.18 16.64 4.44
C HIS A 13 -1.18 15.82 5.30
N GLY A 14 -1.83 16.47 6.27
CA GLY A 14 -2.85 15.85 7.12
C GLY A 14 -4.11 15.44 6.35
N GLU A 15 -4.59 16.26 5.42
CA GLU A 15 -5.73 15.92 4.58
C GLU A 15 -5.41 14.78 3.61
N ILE A 16 -4.21 14.76 3.03
CA ILE A 16 -3.74 13.68 2.16
C ILE A 16 -3.70 12.38 2.97
N LEU A 17 -3.10 12.41 4.16
CA LEU A 17 -3.03 11.25 5.04
C LEU A 17 -4.42 10.75 5.45
N LYS A 18 -5.37 11.64 5.76
CA LYS A 18 -6.76 11.28 6.05
C LYS A 18 -7.43 10.57 4.87
N LYS A 19 -7.17 11.01 3.63
CA LYS A 19 -7.66 10.33 2.42
C LYS A 19 -7.04 8.95 2.25
N ILE A 20 -5.72 8.82 2.44
CA ILE A 20 -5.03 7.52 2.36
C ILE A 20 -5.64 6.52 3.34
N TRP A 21 -5.90 6.93 4.59
CA TRP A 21 -6.53 6.05 5.57
C TRP A 21 -7.94 5.60 5.18
N LYS A 22 -8.73 6.50 4.57
CA LYS A 22 -10.06 6.14 4.03
C LYS A 22 -9.93 5.10 2.91
N HIS A 23 -8.99 5.28 1.98
CA HIS A 23 -8.79 4.33 0.89
C HIS A 23 -8.23 2.98 1.38
N LEU A 24 -7.45 2.97 2.45
CA LEU A 24 -7.02 1.73 3.11
C LEU A 24 -8.18 0.99 3.77
N ASP A 25 -9.14 1.68 4.41
CA ASP A 25 -10.39 1.05 4.89
C ASP A 25 -11.10 0.36 3.71
N LEU A 26 -11.35 1.12 2.63
CA LEU A 26 -12.06 0.61 1.45
C LEU A 26 -11.32 -0.57 0.81
N GLY A 27 -10.00 -0.51 0.68
CA GLY A 27 -9.20 -1.62 0.13
C GLY A 27 -9.29 -2.92 0.95
N THR A 28 -9.60 -2.85 2.25
CA THR A 28 -9.85 -4.06 3.06
C THR A 28 -11.28 -4.59 3.00
N LEU A 29 -12.25 -3.76 2.58
CA LEU A 29 -13.68 -4.08 2.57
C LEU A 29 -14.21 -4.39 1.16
N GLU A 30 -13.64 -3.77 0.14
CA GLU A 30 -14.12 -3.81 -1.24
C GLU A 30 -13.06 -4.44 -2.15
N ARG A 31 -13.39 -5.61 -2.72
CA ARG A 31 -12.47 -6.38 -3.57
C ARG A 31 -12.02 -5.63 -4.83
N GLU A 32 -12.92 -4.84 -5.41
CA GLU A 32 -12.67 -4.09 -6.65
C GLU A 32 -12.03 -2.71 -6.40
N HIS A 33 -11.89 -2.31 -5.14
CA HIS A 33 -11.26 -1.03 -4.82
C HIS A 33 -9.75 -1.10 -5.12
N PRO A 34 -9.12 -0.10 -5.76
CA PRO A 34 -7.72 -0.18 -6.18
C PRO A 34 -6.70 -0.45 -5.05
N PHE A 35 -7.02 -0.04 -3.81
CA PHE A 35 -6.18 -0.32 -2.64
C PHE A 35 -6.30 -1.77 -2.13
N HIS A 36 -7.20 -2.58 -2.68
CA HIS A 36 -7.28 -4.01 -2.37
C HIS A 36 -6.03 -4.75 -2.86
N THR A 37 -5.48 -4.32 -3.99
CA THR A 37 -4.35 -4.96 -4.67
C THR A 37 -3.16 -4.01 -4.85
N PRO A 38 -2.51 -3.54 -3.76
CA PRO A 38 -1.37 -2.64 -3.86
C PRO A 38 -0.17 -3.34 -4.51
N VAL A 39 0.75 -2.53 -5.05
CA VAL A 39 2.07 -2.97 -5.50
C VAL A 39 3.03 -2.95 -4.31
N PHE A 40 3.61 -4.11 -4.00
CA PHE A 40 4.66 -4.26 -3.01
C PHE A 40 6.01 -4.37 -3.71
N GLY A 41 6.97 -3.54 -3.29
CA GLY A 41 8.32 -3.52 -3.81
C GLY A 41 9.34 -3.92 -2.75
N THR A 42 10.33 -4.72 -3.15
CA THR A 42 11.52 -5.06 -2.35
C THR A 42 12.78 -4.79 -3.16
N VAL A 43 13.92 -4.90 -2.50
CA VAL A 43 15.23 -4.84 -3.14
C VAL A 43 15.75 -6.27 -3.27
N ALA A 44 15.96 -6.72 -4.51
CA ALA A 44 16.60 -7.99 -4.79
C ALA A 44 18.12 -7.88 -4.72
N SER A 45 18.81 -9.03 -4.79
CA SER A 45 20.26 -9.06 -4.85
C SER A 45 20.79 -8.19 -5.99
N GLY A 46 21.92 -7.50 -5.74
CA GLY A 46 22.48 -6.54 -6.70
C GLY A 46 21.73 -5.20 -6.79
N CYS A 47 20.97 -4.83 -5.75
CA CYS A 47 20.25 -3.56 -5.66
C CYS A 47 19.19 -3.34 -6.77
N THR A 48 18.61 -4.43 -7.26
CA THR A 48 17.59 -4.38 -8.32
C THR A 48 16.18 -4.33 -7.71
N PRO A 49 15.27 -3.46 -8.19
CA PRO A 49 13.90 -3.39 -7.65
C PRO A 49 13.07 -4.59 -8.11
N ASN A 50 12.31 -5.19 -7.18
CA ASN A 50 11.38 -6.28 -7.49
C ASN A 50 9.96 -5.94 -7.03
N LEU A 51 9.04 -5.80 -7.98
CA LEU A 51 7.67 -5.33 -7.77
C LEU A 51 6.65 -6.44 -8.05
N ARG A 52 5.57 -6.49 -7.28
CA ARG A 52 4.46 -7.43 -7.48
C ARG A 52 3.20 -6.94 -6.82
N ILE A 53 2.05 -7.43 -7.31
CA ILE A 53 0.76 -7.19 -6.67
C ILE A 53 0.63 -8.10 -5.44
N VAL A 54 0.14 -7.55 -4.33
CA VAL A 54 -0.27 -8.29 -3.13
C VAL A 54 -1.69 -7.94 -2.77
N VAL A 55 -2.35 -8.73 -1.91
CA VAL A 55 -3.69 -8.41 -1.41
C VAL A 55 -3.58 -7.78 -0.03
N LEU A 56 -4.10 -6.55 0.13
CA LEU A 56 -4.18 -5.89 1.43
C LEU A 56 -5.17 -6.63 2.33
N ARG A 57 -4.69 -7.13 3.47
CA ARG A 57 -5.50 -7.91 4.44
C ARG A 57 -5.86 -7.12 5.68
N ARG A 58 -4.95 -6.28 6.16
CA ARG A 58 -5.13 -5.49 7.37
C ARG A 58 -4.19 -4.30 7.36
N PHE A 59 -4.53 -3.28 8.14
CA PHE A 59 -3.61 -2.23 8.49
C PHE A 59 -3.87 -1.72 9.90
N TRP A 60 -2.89 -1.03 10.47
CA TRP A 60 -2.96 -0.40 11.77
C TRP A 60 -2.62 1.08 11.64
N ARG A 61 -3.54 1.95 12.05
CA ARG A 61 -3.34 3.41 12.07
C ARG A 61 -2.43 3.88 13.20
N ARG A 62 -2.34 3.07 14.27
CA ARG A 62 -1.65 3.38 15.52
C ARG A 62 -0.80 2.20 15.97
N ASN A 63 0.23 2.54 16.74
CA ASN A 63 1.40 1.75 17.10
C ASN A 63 1.18 0.21 17.24
N PRO A 64 1.88 -0.63 16.45
CA PRO A 64 2.73 -0.26 15.32
C PRO A 64 1.89 0.17 14.11
N ARG A 65 2.33 1.20 13.39
CA ARG A 65 1.76 1.48 12.06
C ARG A 65 2.23 0.40 11.10
N GLY A 66 1.30 -0.21 10.37
CA GLY A 66 1.66 -1.28 9.46
C GLY A 66 0.57 -1.60 8.46
N LEU A 67 0.99 -2.17 7.34
CA LEU A 67 0.14 -2.83 6.36
C LEU A 67 0.47 -4.33 6.42
N ALA A 68 -0.54 -5.18 6.29
CA ALA A 68 -0.37 -6.62 6.27
C ALA A 68 -0.96 -7.22 5.00
N PHE A 69 -0.22 -8.16 4.43
CA PHE A 69 -0.63 -9.06 3.37
C PHE A 69 -0.10 -10.46 3.69
N HIS A 70 -0.72 -11.48 3.11
CA HIS A 70 -0.22 -12.86 3.24
C HIS A 70 0.69 -13.21 2.07
N THR A 71 1.70 -14.03 2.30
CA THR A 71 2.56 -14.58 1.26
C THR A 71 3.05 -15.96 1.67
N HIS A 72 3.47 -16.75 0.69
CA HIS A 72 4.17 -18.01 0.94
C HIS A 72 5.56 -17.75 1.52
N LEU A 73 5.97 -18.57 2.49
CA LEU A 73 7.25 -18.43 3.22
C LEU A 73 8.47 -18.62 2.29
N GLY A 74 8.36 -19.53 1.31
CA GLY A 74 9.41 -19.76 0.31
C GLY A 74 9.45 -18.76 -0.85
N ALA A 75 8.63 -17.70 -0.83
CA ALA A 75 8.61 -16.73 -1.93
C ALA A 75 9.89 -15.86 -1.93
N PRO A 76 10.41 -15.44 -3.10
CA PRO A 76 11.60 -14.60 -3.20
C PRO A 76 11.54 -13.36 -2.31
N LYS A 77 10.36 -12.72 -2.22
CA LYS A 77 10.13 -11.52 -1.40
C LYS A 77 10.42 -11.70 0.09
N ILE A 78 10.34 -12.91 0.64
CA ILE A 78 10.69 -13.16 2.04
C ILE A 78 12.20 -13.05 2.22
N LYS A 79 12.98 -13.74 1.37
CA LYS A 79 14.44 -13.64 1.36
C LYS A 79 14.92 -12.20 1.10
N GLU A 80 14.22 -11.46 0.25
CA GLU A 80 14.52 -10.05 -0.06
C GLU A 80 14.23 -9.10 1.12
N ILE A 81 13.36 -9.46 2.07
CA ILE A 81 13.05 -8.65 3.27
C ILE A 81 13.99 -8.98 4.43
N GLU A 82 14.46 -10.22 4.52
CA GLU A 82 15.36 -10.70 5.57
C GLU A 82 16.83 -10.32 5.37
N ALA A 83 17.20 -9.89 4.16
CA ALA A 83 18.55 -9.47 3.78
C ALA A 83 18.87 -8.05 4.30
#